data_AF-A0A239JSL7-F1
#
_entry.id   AF-A0A239JSL7-F1
#
_cell.length_a   1.000
_cell.length_b   1.000
_cell.length_c   1.000
_cell.angle_alpha   90.00
_cell.angle_beta   90.00
_cell.angle_gamma   90.00
#
_symmetry.space_group_name_H-M   'P 1'
#
loop_
_entity.id
_entity.type
_entity.pdbx_description
1 polymer ?
#
loop_
_entity_poly.entity_id
_entity_poly.type
_entity_poly.pdbx_seq_one_letter_code
_entity_poly.pdbx_strand_id
1 'polypeptide(L)'
;MQSPEALARTLGKDSAVSALLTAANAAAIESMRADLGDRSLDPASPKLLRYLKMSMGALPQETLRVFFLDPAQRLIADEQLQQGTIGHVAIYPRTIFRRAIELDAAAIILVHNHPSGDPTPSDADVAATTRLAAIGRSLDIELLEHIVVALRGHRPILNRNSMQRTPAAADHLLCDTSANWRGAPDAARALANAQRTARRRLLRRQLVGAPGLFGEPAWDMLIDLFIHEAEAKPVSTSSLCISSGLPMSSALRLLQRLTDAGLVTREADRTDGRRNFIRLDPALGHRLMAYFAEGDE
;
A
#
# COMPACT_ATOMS: atom_id res chain seq x y z
N MET A 1 10.11 4.30 30.49
CA MET A 1 9.42 5.22 31.42
C MET A 1 8.00 4.72 31.60
N GLN A 2 7.38 4.87 32.78
CA GLN A 2 6.03 4.35 33.01
C GLN A 2 4.98 5.10 32.16
N SER A 3 3.92 4.41 31.74
CA SER A 3 2.83 5.04 30.99
C SER A 3 2.11 6.09 31.87
N PRO A 4 1.46 7.12 31.27
CA PRO A 4 0.68 8.11 32.02
C PRO A 4 -0.37 7.47 32.95
N GLU A 5 -0.96 6.35 32.53
CA GLU A 5 -1.90 5.57 33.33
C GLU A 5 -1.23 4.89 34.53
N ALA A 6 -0.01 4.37 34.38
CA ALA A 6 0.75 3.79 35.47
C ALA A 6 1.17 4.86 36.49
N LEU A 7 1.60 6.04 36.02
CA LEU A 7 1.88 7.19 36.88
C LEU A 7 0.63 7.66 37.62
N ALA A 8 -0.52 7.72 36.95
CA ALA A 8 -1.80 8.08 37.58
C ALA A 8 -2.25 7.05 38.63
N ARG A 9 -1.97 5.75 38.44
CA ARG A 9 -2.25 4.71 39.45
C ARG A 9 -1.36 4.84 40.70
N THR A 10 -0.10 5.25 40.53
CA THR A 10 0.86 5.34 41.64
C THR A 10 0.80 6.68 42.37
N LEU A 11 0.62 7.79 41.65
CA LEU A 11 0.70 9.15 42.18
C LEU A 11 -0.66 9.84 42.34
N GLY A 12 -1.74 9.27 41.79
CA GLY A 12 -3.07 9.88 41.74
C GLY A 12 -3.32 10.64 40.43
N LYS A 13 -4.58 10.59 39.96
CA LYS A 13 -5.01 11.10 38.65
C LYS A 13 -4.81 12.62 38.48
N ASP A 14 -4.89 13.37 39.58
CA ASP A 14 -4.77 14.84 39.63
C ASP A 14 -3.48 15.31 40.30
N SER A 15 -2.46 14.45 40.39
CA SER A 15 -1.17 14.82 40.99
C SER A 15 -0.40 15.81 40.12
N ALA A 16 -0.05 16.96 40.68
CA ALA A 16 0.82 17.95 40.03
C ALA A 16 2.16 17.34 39.57
N VAL A 17 2.67 16.33 40.30
CA VAL A 17 3.89 15.61 39.94
C VAL A 17 3.68 14.74 38.69
N SER A 18 2.54 14.06 38.58
CA SER A 18 2.18 13.25 37.40
C SER A 18 2.05 14.13 36.15
N ALA A 19 1.41 15.29 36.29
CA ALA A 19 1.30 16.28 35.21
C ALA A 19 2.67 16.81 34.78
N LEU A 20 3.53 17.18 35.73
CA LEU A 20 4.90 17.66 35.46
C LEU A 20 5.74 16.61 34.72
N LEU A 21 5.71 15.35 35.18
CA LEU A 21 6.46 14.26 34.54
C LEU A 21 5.97 13.97 33.12
N THR A 22 4.65 14.03 32.90
CA THR A 22 4.05 13.82 31.57
C THR A 22 4.43 14.95 30.61
N ALA A 23 4.38 16.20 31.07
CA ALA A 23 4.78 17.36 30.28
C ALA A 23 6.28 17.35 29.97
N ALA A 24 7.13 17.03 30.96
CA ALA A 24 8.57 16.91 30.78
C ALA A 24 8.92 15.79 29.78
N ASN A 25 8.19 14.67 29.80
CA ASN A 25 8.34 13.61 28.80
C ASN A 25 8.02 14.08 27.39
N ALA A 26 6.85 14.72 27.21
CA ALA A 26 6.41 15.21 25.92
C ALA A 26 7.40 16.23 25.34
N ALA A 27 7.89 17.16 26.18
CA ALA A 27 8.91 18.13 25.79
C ALA A 27 10.23 17.46 25.38
N ALA A 28 10.67 16.43 26.11
CA ALA A 28 11.87 15.67 25.77
C ALA A 28 11.73 14.93 24.43
N ILE A 29 10.58 14.30 24.18
CA ILE A 29 10.30 13.61 22.91
C ILE A 29 10.29 14.61 21.75
N GLU A 30 9.65 15.77 21.91
CA GLU A 30 9.61 16.78 20.85
C GLU A 30 10.98 17.39 20.55
N SER A 31 11.79 17.66 21.58
CA SER A 31 13.17 18.12 21.39
C SER A 31 14.00 17.09 20.62
N MET A 32 13.85 15.81 20.95
CA MET A 32 14.56 14.73 20.26
C MET A 32 14.07 14.55 18.82
N ARG A 33 12.78 14.81 18.55
CA ARG A 33 12.21 14.78 17.20
C ARG A 33 12.77 15.89 16.33
N ALA A 34 12.85 17.12 16.88
CA ALA A 34 13.43 18.27 16.18
C ALA A 34 14.91 18.02 15.79
N ASP A 35 15.66 17.32 16.64
CA ASP A 35 17.06 16.93 16.38
C ASP A 35 17.23 15.93 15.22
N LEU A 36 16.15 15.29 14.76
CA LEU A 36 16.17 14.41 13.57
C LEU A 36 16.05 15.22 12.26
N GLY A 37 15.70 16.50 12.33
CA GLY A 37 15.51 17.37 11.17
C GLY A 37 16.81 17.75 10.44
N ASP A 38 16.70 17.94 9.12
CA ASP A 38 17.71 18.49 8.20
C ASP A 38 18.96 17.62 7.93
N ARG A 39 19.01 16.40 8.46
CA ARG A 39 20.09 15.43 8.21
C ARG A 39 19.56 14.13 7.61
N SER A 40 20.44 13.42 6.92
CA SER A 40 20.17 12.03 6.53
C SER A 40 19.87 11.20 7.77
N LEU A 41 18.73 10.51 7.74
CA LEU A 41 18.23 9.68 8.82
C LEU A 41 18.71 8.25 8.63
N ASP A 42 19.79 7.87 9.33
CA ASP A 42 20.25 6.47 9.35
C ASP A 42 19.44 5.65 10.37
N PRO A 43 18.76 4.55 9.95
CA PRO A 43 18.12 3.59 10.83
C PRO A 43 18.96 3.10 12.02
N ALA A 44 20.29 3.01 11.86
CA ALA A 44 21.20 2.56 12.92
C ALA A 44 21.68 3.70 13.85
N SER A 45 21.25 4.94 13.61
CA SER A 45 21.69 6.11 14.37
C SER A 45 21.26 5.99 15.85
N PRO A 46 22.19 6.13 16.81
CA PRO A 46 21.86 6.14 18.23
C PRO A 46 20.83 7.21 18.61
N LYS A 47 20.80 8.34 17.87
CA LYS A 47 19.81 9.41 18.10
C LYS A 47 18.40 8.95 17.77
N LEU A 48 18.21 8.34 16.59
CA LEU A 48 16.92 7.79 16.17
C LEU A 48 16.47 6.69 17.14
N LEU A 49 17.34 5.74 17.45
CA LEU A 49 17.01 4.63 18.34
C LEU A 49 16.62 5.11 19.74
N ARG A 50 17.28 6.15 20.26
CA ARG A 50 16.91 6.76 21.54
C ARG A 50 15.54 7.44 21.45
N TYR A 51 15.26 8.17 20.37
CA TYR A 51 13.97 8.79 20.12
C TYR A 51 12.85 7.74 20.08
N LEU A 52 13.01 6.68 19.29
CA LEU A 52 12.03 5.61 19.15
C LEU A 52 11.77 4.88 20.48
N LYS A 53 12.83 4.59 21.24
CA LYS A 53 12.68 3.96 22.56
C LYS A 53 11.91 4.83 23.53
N MET A 54 12.12 6.15 23.50
CA MET A 54 11.42 7.10 24.36
C MET A 54 9.97 7.29 23.94
N SER A 55 9.70 7.39 22.64
CA SER A 55 8.36 7.68 22.11
C SER A 55 7.46 6.46 22.02
N MET A 56 8.01 5.26 21.80
CA MET A 56 7.22 4.04 21.53
C MET A 56 7.47 2.88 22.49
N GLY A 57 8.65 2.80 23.11
CA GLY A 57 9.07 1.58 23.84
C GLY A 57 8.26 1.23 25.10
N ALA A 58 7.44 2.15 25.61
CA ALA A 58 6.57 1.94 26.76
C ALA A 58 5.07 2.05 26.43
N LEU A 59 4.71 2.08 25.14
CA LEU A 59 3.31 2.12 24.74
C LEU A 59 2.62 0.79 25.12
N PRO A 60 1.40 0.86 25.70
CA PRO A 60 0.68 -0.31 26.19
C PRO A 60 0.09 -1.18 25.07
N GLN A 61 -0.04 -0.61 23.87
CA GLN A 61 -0.53 -1.26 22.67
C GLN A 61 0.56 -1.21 21.61
N GLU A 62 0.58 -2.23 20.76
CA GLU A 62 1.42 -2.23 19.58
C GLU A 62 0.94 -1.12 18.63
N THR A 63 1.87 -0.28 18.20
CA THR A 63 1.62 0.90 17.38
C THR A 63 2.64 0.92 16.26
N LEU A 64 2.20 1.18 15.03
CA LEU A 64 3.07 1.37 13.88
C LEU A 64 3.37 2.86 13.68
N ARG A 65 4.62 3.16 13.38
CA ARG A 65 5.10 4.47 12.97
C ARG A 65 5.87 4.33 11.66
N VAL A 66 5.73 5.31 10.79
CA VAL A 66 6.39 5.37 9.49
C VAL A 66 7.12 6.69 9.35
N PHE A 67 8.40 6.63 9.00
CA PHE A 67 9.16 7.80 8.56
C PHE A 67 9.18 7.80 7.04
N PHE A 68 8.80 8.92 6.44
CA PHE A 68 8.84 9.16 5.01
C PHE A 68 10.06 10.03 4.70
N LEU A 69 10.87 9.60 3.74
CA LEU A 69 12.18 10.19 3.46
C LEU A 69 12.30 10.64 2.00
N ASP A 70 13.05 11.72 1.79
CA ASP A 70 13.40 12.21 0.46
C ASP A 70 14.55 11.38 -0.17
N PRO A 71 14.95 11.64 -1.43
CA PRO A 71 16.07 10.93 -2.06
C PRO A 71 17.42 11.09 -1.35
N ALA A 72 17.59 12.11 -0.50
CA ALA A 72 18.77 12.32 0.33
C ALA A 72 18.62 11.69 1.73
N GLN A 73 17.59 10.85 1.93
CA GLN A 73 17.21 10.20 3.18
C GLN A 73 16.91 11.19 4.32
N ARG A 74 16.50 12.42 3.99
CA ARG A 74 16.07 13.42 4.98
C ARG A 74 14.60 13.20 5.31
N LEU A 75 14.25 13.44 6.57
CA LEU A 75 12.90 13.25 7.07
C LEU A 75 11.91 14.26 6.45
N ILE A 76 10.94 13.77 5.70
CA ILE A 76 9.78 14.54 5.20
C ILE A 76 8.69 14.56 6.26
N ALA A 77 8.29 13.38 6.74
CA ALA A 77 7.21 13.22 7.70
C ALA A 77 7.45 12.03 8.64
N ASP A 78 7.03 12.19 9.88
CA ASP A 78 7.03 11.19 10.94
C ASP A 78 5.58 11.00 11.41
N GLU A 79 4.97 9.87 11.05
CA GLU A 79 3.55 9.60 11.25
C GLU A 79 3.32 8.30 12.02
N GLN A 80 2.46 8.36 13.03
CA GLN A 80 1.97 7.17 13.73
C GLN A 80 0.68 6.69 13.07
N LEU A 81 0.73 5.49 12.48
CA LEU A 81 -0.43 4.84 11.89
C LEU A 81 -1.05 3.92 12.94
N GLN A 82 -2.17 4.34 13.49
CA GLN A 82 -2.85 3.64 14.56
C GLN A 82 -3.91 2.71 13.97
N GLN A 83 -3.69 1.39 14.00
CA GLN A 83 -4.76 0.39 13.79
C GLN A 83 -4.34 -1.00 14.31
N GLY A 84 -4.88 -1.39 15.46
CA GLY A 84 -4.80 -2.74 15.99
C GLY A 84 -5.59 -2.90 17.29
N THR A 85 -6.64 -3.73 17.25
CA THR A 85 -7.31 -4.30 18.44
C THR A 85 -6.42 -5.36 19.07
N ILE A 86 -6.64 -5.63 20.37
CA ILE A 86 -6.01 -6.66 21.23
C ILE A 86 -5.32 -7.79 20.45
N GLY A 87 -4.01 -7.68 20.17
CA GLY A 87 -3.26 -8.79 19.58
C GLY A 87 -2.04 -8.39 18.75
N HIS A 88 -2.24 -7.71 17.61
CA HIS A 88 -1.19 -7.43 16.61
C HIS A 88 -1.51 -6.17 15.79
N VAL A 89 -0.50 -5.42 15.33
CA VAL A 89 -0.72 -4.34 14.36
C VAL A 89 -0.82 -4.91 12.95
N ALA A 90 -1.98 -4.68 12.32
CA ALA A 90 -2.15 -4.99 10.92
C ALA A 90 -1.42 -3.94 10.07
N ILE A 91 -0.34 -4.34 9.40
CA ILE A 91 0.33 -3.48 8.45
C ILE A 91 -0.44 -3.50 7.13
N TYR A 92 -0.96 -2.34 6.70
CA TYR A 92 -1.70 -2.19 5.45
C TYR A 92 -0.82 -1.52 4.37
N PRO A 93 -0.22 -2.28 3.43
CA PRO A 93 0.67 -1.73 2.41
C PRO A 93 0.04 -0.58 1.61
N ARG A 94 -1.24 -0.71 1.24
CA ARG A 94 -1.98 0.31 0.49
C ARG A 94 -1.97 1.67 1.20
N THR A 95 -2.14 1.70 2.52
CA THR A 95 -2.17 2.93 3.29
C THR A 95 -0.80 3.58 3.36
N ILE A 96 0.24 2.78 3.61
CA ILE A 96 1.63 3.24 3.70
C ILE A 96 2.09 3.80 2.36
N PHE A 97 1.93 3.04 1.27
CA PHE A 97 2.42 3.45 -0.04
C PHE A 97 1.60 4.57 -0.67
N ARG A 98 0.27 4.63 -0.44
CA ARG A 98 -0.52 5.80 -0.81
C ARG A 98 0.06 7.06 -0.16
N ARG A 99 0.38 6.98 1.15
CA ARG A 99 0.94 8.12 1.89
C ARG A 99 2.34 8.48 1.42
N ALA A 100 3.18 7.49 1.13
CA ALA A 100 4.51 7.71 0.58
C ALA A 100 4.45 8.44 -0.77
N ILE A 101 3.52 8.06 -1.65
CA ILE A 101 3.30 8.72 -2.94
C ILE A 101 2.77 10.14 -2.76
N GLU A 102 1.82 10.36 -1.85
CA GLU A 102 1.31 11.71 -1.53
C GLU A 102 2.40 12.68 -1.04
N LEU A 103 3.46 12.15 -0.45
CA LEU A 103 4.59 12.91 0.11
C LEU A 103 5.81 12.95 -0.81
N ASP A 104 5.73 12.37 -2.01
CA ASP A 104 6.88 12.19 -2.92
C ASP A 104 8.08 11.52 -2.22
N ALA A 105 7.81 10.58 -1.33
CA ALA A 105 8.85 9.90 -0.56
C ALA A 105 9.62 8.90 -1.44
N ALA A 106 10.94 8.99 -1.43
CA ALA A 106 11.82 8.03 -2.11
C ALA A 106 12.11 6.79 -1.25
N ALA A 107 11.96 6.92 0.06
CA ALA A 107 12.23 5.84 1.00
C ALA A 107 11.36 5.92 2.26
N ILE A 108 11.20 4.79 2.95
CA ILE A 108 10.47 4.67 4.21
C ILE A 108 11.26 3.89 5.25
N ILE A 109 11.03 4.20 6.53
CA ILE A 109 11.44 3.37 7.68
C ILE A 109 10.18 2.99 8.45
N LEU A 110 9.99 1.69 8.68
CA LEU A 110 8.89 1.16 9.49
C LEU A 110 9.37 0.95 10.92
N VAL A 111 8.52 1.27 11.90
CA VAL A 111 8.80 1.02 13.32
C VAL A 111 7.53 0.56 14.02
N HIS A 112 7.59 -0.53 14.77
CA HIS A 112 6.53 -0.90 15.71
C HIS A 112 7.08 -1.24 17.09
N ASN A 113 6.22 -1.14 18.11
CA ASN A 113 6.60 -1.47 19.48
C ASN A 113 6.02 -2.80 19.95
N HIS A 114 6.78 -3.61 20.66
CA HIS A 114 6.27 -4.79 21.37
C HIS A 114 5.96 -4.47 22.83
N PRO A 115 4.68 -4.47 23.26
CA PRO A 115 4.31 -4.22 24.67
C PRO A 115 4.86 -5.26 25.65
N SER A 116 5.20 -6.46 25.16
CA SER A 116 5.82 -7.53 25.94
C SER A 116 7.20 -7.16 26.52
N GLY A 117 7.85 -6.13 25.95
CA GLY A 117 9.18 -5.70 26.36
C GLY A 117 10.32 -6.43 25.65
N ASP A 118 10.05 -7.44 24.83
CA ASP A 118 11.03 -8.14 23.98
C ASP A 118 10.95 -7.61 22.53
N PRO A 119 12.04 -7.05 21.97
CA PRO A 119 12.06 -6.53 20.60
C PRO A 119 12.28 -7.63 19.55
N THR A 120 12.22 -8.91 19.90
CA THR A 120 12.37 -10.00 18.93
C THR A 120 11.17 -10.00 17.97
N PRO A 121 11.40 -9.87 16.64
CA PRO A 121 10.32 -9.90 15.66
C PRO A 121 9.68 -11.29 15.60
N SER A 122 8.38 -11.32 15.38
CA SER A 122 7.65 -12.53 15.05
C SER A 122 7.86 -12.94 13.58
N ASP A 123 7.53 -14.19 13.25
CA ASP A 123 7.55 -14.66 11.85
C ASP A 123 6.59 -13.84 10.97
N ALA A 124 5.48 -13.36 11.55
CA ALA A 124 4.53 -12.49 10.86
C ALA A 124 5.15 -11.13 10.53
N ASP A 125 5.95 -10.55 11.44
CA ASP A 125 6.66 -9.29 11.19
C ASP A 125 7.66 -9.44 10.05
N VAL A 126 8.43 -10.54 10.05
CA VAL A 126 9.41 -10.84 9.00
C VAL A 126 8.73 -11.02 7.64
N ALA A 127 7.62 -11.76 7.60
CA ALA A 127 6.84 -11.97 6.38
C ALA A 127 6.24 -10.66 5.86
N ALA A 128 5.66 -9.84 6.74
CA ALA A 128 5.09 -8.53 6.39
C ALA A 128 6.17 -7.58 5.86
N THR A 129 7.33 -7.53 6.52
CA THR A 129 8.49 -6.73 6.09
C THR A 129 8.95 -7.12 4.69
N THR A 130 9.08 -8.41 4.44
CA THR A 130 9.50 -8.94 3.13
C THR A 130 8.52 -8.56 2.03
N ARG A 131 7.21 -8.66 2.31
CA ARG A 131 6.14 -8.26 1.38
C ARG A 131 6.18 -6.75 1.11
N LEU A 132 6.36 -5.91 2.13
CA LEU A 132 6.45 -4.46 1.99
C LEU A 132 7.68 -4.04 1.19
N ALA A 133 8.85 -4.64 1.47
CA ALA A 133 10.06 -4.38 0.71
C ALA A 133 9.88 -4.71 -0.78
N ALA A 134 9.19 -5.80 -1.10
CA ALA A 134 8.89 -6.16 -2.48
C ALA A 134 7.96 -5.16 -3.18
N ILE A 135 6.89 -4.73 -2.49
CA ILE A 135 5.95 -3.73 -3.04
C ILE A 135 6.64 -2.38 -3.22
N GLY A 136 7.43 -1.95 -2.24
CA GLY A 136 8.16 -0.68 -2.29
C GLY A 136 9.10 -0.62 -3.48
N ARG A 137 9.85 -1.70 -3.76
CA ARG A 137 10.69 -1.79 -4.96
C ARG A 137 9.91 -1.63 -6.26
N SER A 138 8.70 -2.18 -6.34
CA SER A 138 7.85 -2.02 -7.53
C SER A 138 7.28 -0.61 -7.70
N LEU A 139 7.33 0.22 -6.66
CA LEU A 139 6.83 1.60 -6.65
C LEU A 139 7.96 2.64 -6.61
N ASP A 140 9.23 2.21 -6.75
CA ASP A 140 10.42 3.05 -6.58
C ASP A 140 10.50 3.74 -5.20
N ILE A 141 9.99 3.07 -4.15
CA ILE A 141 10.01 3.52 -2.75
C ILE A 141 10.79 2.50 -1.91
N GLU A 142 11.99 2.85 -1.48
CA GLU A 142 12.87 1.93 -0.74
C GLU A 142 12.43 1.76 0.72
N LEU A 143 12.23 0.53 1.18
CA LEU A 143 12.13 0.24 2.62
C LEU A 143 13.54 0.09 3.20
N LEU A 144 14.04 1.12 3.88
CA LEU A 144 15.43 1.13 4.40
C LEU A 144 15.62 0.20 5.60
N GLU A 145 14.61 0.11 6.47
CA GLU A 145 14.62 -0.73 7.66
C GLU A 145 13.20 -0.91 8.19
N HIS A 146 12.99 -2.02 8.91
CA HIS A 146 11.88 -2.19 9.83
C HIS A 146 12.41 -2.48 11.24
N ILE A 147 12.15 -1.56 12.18
CA ILE A 147 12.71 -1.60 13.54
C ILE A 147 11.61 -2.01 14.54
N VAL A 148 11.83 -3.11 15.24
CA VAL A 148 11.02 -3.47 16.41
C VAL A 148 11.61 -2.80 17.64
N VAL A 149 10.79 -2.09 18.42
CA VAL A 149 11.21 -1.36 19.62
C VAL A 149 10.50 -1.92 20.85
N ALA A 150 11.23 -2.06 21.94
CA ALA A 150 10.66 -2.50 23.21
C ALA A 150 11.38 -1.84 24.38
N LEU A 151 10.86 -2.04 25.60
CA LEU A 151 11.47 -1.47 26.80
C LEU A 151 12.93 -1.94 26.98
N ARG A 152 13.22 -3.21 26.67
CA ARG A 152 14.55 -3.80 26.84
C ARG A 152 15.53 -3.45 25.71
N GLY A 153 15.06 -3.01 24.54
CA GLY A 153 15.95 -2.76 23.40
C GLY A 153 15.21 -2.50 22.10
N HIS A 154 15.91 -2.70 21.00
CA HIS A 154 15.36 -2.65 19.65
C HIS A 154 16.00 -3.74 18.79
N ARG A 155 15.36 -4.12 17.69
CA ARG A 155 15.90 -5.09 16.74
C ARG A 155 15.50 -4.71 15.31
N PRO A 156 16.47 -4.58 14.38
CA PRO A 156 16.15 -4.46 12.96
C PRO A 156 15.69 -5.80 12.40
N ILE A 157 14.85 -5.76 11.36
CA ILE A 157 14.38 -6.96 10.65
C ILE A 157 15.14 -7.14 9.34
N LEU A 158 15.45 -6.06 8.61
CA LEU A 158 16.14 -6.16 7.35
C LEU A 158 17.64 -6.44 7.58
N ASN A 159 18.14 -7.47 6.91
CA ASN A 159 19.55 -7.82 6.97
C ASN A 159 20.31 -7.03 5.88
N ARG A 160 20.93 -5.90 6.25
CA ARG A 160 21.59 -4.97 5.31
C ARG A 160 22.68 -5.59 4.42
N ASN A 161 23.19 -6.78 4.75
CA ASN A 161 24.29 -7.43 4.02
C ASN A 161 23.86 -8.25 2.78
N SER A 162 22.56 -8.46 2.52
CA SER A 162 22.09 -9.32 1.42
C SER A 162 21.48 -8.59 0.22
N MET A 163 21.47 -7.25 0.20
CA MET A 163 21.01 -6.49 -0.96
C MET A 163 22.15 -5.68 -1.58
N GLN A 164 23.01 -6.37 -2.33
CA GLN A 164 23.64 -5.71 -3.47
C GLN A 164 22.52 -5.11 -4.32
N ARG A 165 22.66 -3.83 -4.68
CA ARG A 165 21.84 -3.15 -5.69
C ARG A 165 21.93 -3.94 -6.99
N THR A 166 21.05 -4.91 -7.18
CA THR A 166 20.77 -5.48 -8.49
C THR A 166 19.98 -4.41 -9.25
N PRO A 167 20.39 -3.99 -10.45
CA PRO A 167 19.57 -3.10 -11.27
C PRO A 167 18.21 -3.76 -11.48
N ALA A 168 17.15 -2.96 -11.49
CA ALA A 168 15.79 -3.37 -11.79
C ALA A 168 15.76 -4.20 -13.07
N ALA A 169 15.83 -5.51 -12.92
CA ALA A 169 15.51 -6.48 -13.96
C ALA A 169 14.02 -6.78 -13.82
N ALA A 170 13.36 -6.74 -14.96
CA ALA A 170 11.92 -6.88 -15.14
C ALA A 170 11.39 -8.24 -14.65
N ASP A 171 11.19 -8.39 -13.35
CA ASP A 171 10.41 -9.48 -12.79
C ASP A 171 9.00 -8.95 -12.49
N HIS A 172 8.16 -9.03 -13.52
CA HIS A 172 6.70 -8.97 -13.35
C HIS A 172 6.25 -10.13 -12.45
N LEU A 173 6.24 -9.87 -11.15
CA LEU A 173 5.72 -10.77 -10.14
C LEU A 173 4.19 -10.83 -10.24
N LEU A 174 3.69 -11.89 -10.86
CA LEU A 174 2.47 -12.65 -10.51
C LEU A 174 2.44 -13.91 -11.38
N CYS A 175 3.33 -14.86 -11.10
CA CYS A 175 3.28 -16.20 -11.67
C CYS A 175 2.52 -17.14 -10.72
N ASP A 176 1.20 -17.02 -10.73
CA ASP A 176 0.38 -18.22 -10.90
C ASP A 176 -0.39 -18.04 -12.19
N THR A 177 0.23 -18.47 -13.30
CA THR A 177 -0.41 -18.51 -14.63
C THR A 177 -1.43 -19.64 -14.66
N SER A 178 -2.43 -19.60 -13.77
CA SER A 178 -3.61 -20.43 -13.94
C SER A 178 -4.38 -19.85 -15.13
N ALA A 179 -4.36 -20.58 -16.25
CA ALA A 179 -5.02 -20.18 -17.49
C ALA A 179 -6.55 -19.98 -17.37
N ASN A 180 -7.12 -20.17 -16.18
CA ASN A 180 -8.55 -20.07 -15.93
C ASN A 180 -8.90 -19.38 -14.60
N TRP A 181 -8.52 -18.10 -14.45
CA TRP A 181 -8.94 -17.26 -13.32
C TRP A 181 -10.47 -17.19 -13.15
N ARG A 182 -11.23 -17.44 -14.22
CA ARG A 182 -12.71 -17.49 -14.22
C ARG A 182 -13.28 -18.58 -13.29
N GLY A 183 -12.53 -19.66 -13.06
CA GLY A 183 -12.93 -20.77 -12.20
C GLY A 183 -12.43 -20.66 -10.77
N ALA A 184 -11.77 -19.56 -10.40
CA ALA A 184 -11.26 -19.37 -9.04
C ALA A 184 -12.44 -19.29 -8.04
N PRO A 185 -12.28 -19.80 -6.81
CA PRO A 185 -13.35 -19.79 -5.78
C PRO A 185 -13.87 -18.37 -5.49
N ASP A 186 -13.01 -17.37 -5.66
CA ASP A 186 -13.33 -15.96 -5.41
C ASP A 186 -13.87 -15.20 -6.63
N ALA A 187 -13.99 -15.84 -7.80
CA ALA A 187 -14.39 -15.17 -9.04
C ALA A 187 -15.78 -14.51 -8.95
N ALA A 188 -16.73 -15.14 -8.25
CA ALA A 188 -18.07 -14.58 -8.05
C ALA A 188 -18.05 -13.29 -7.21
N ARG A 189 -17.23 -13.27 -6.15
CA ARG A 189 -17.02 -12.09 -5.30
C ARG A 189 -16.34 -10.97 -6.09
N ALA A 190 -15.29 -11.32 -6.83
CA ALA A 190 -14.58 -10.39 -7.70
C ALA A 190 -15.50 -9.74 -8.75
N LEU A 191 -16.38 -10.52 -9.40
CA LEU A 191 -17.35 -10.00 -10.35
C LEU A 191 -18.32 -8.99 -9.70
N ALA A 192 -18.89 -9.32 -8.54
CA ALA A 192 -19.81 -8.43 -7.84
C ALA A 192 -19.15 -7.10 -7.45
N ASN A 193 -17.88 -7.14 -7.03
CA ASN A 193 -17.12 -5.95 -6.65
C ASN A 193 -16.71 -5.10 -7.86
N ALA A 194 -16.35 -5.75 -8.99
CA ALA A 194 -16.09 -5.07 -10.24
C ALA A 194 -17.34 -4.33 -10.77
N GLN A 195 -18.51 -4.97 -10.74
CA GLN A 195 -19.79 -4.35 -11.14
C GLN A 195 -20.15 -3.14 -10.26
N ARG A 196 -19.97 -3.24 -8.93
CA ARG A 196 -20.15 -2.10 -8.01
C ARG A 196 -19.20 -0.94 -8.33
N THR A 197 -17.93 -1.27 -8.58
CA THR A 197 -16.89 -0.28 -8.94
C THR A 197 -17.24 0.45 -10.23
N ALA A 198 -17.60 -0.29 -11.29
CA ALA A 198 -18.03 0.28 -12.56
C ALA A 198 -19.24 1.21 -12.40
N ARG A 199 -20.24 0.78 -11.63
CA ARG A 199 -21.45 1.58 -11.37
C ARG A 199 -21.15 2.87 -10.61
N ARG A 200 -20.33 2.82 -9.55
CA ARG A 200 -19.94 4.01 -8.78
C ARG A 200 -19.17 5.01 -9.65
N ARG A 201 -18.24 4.53 -10.49
CA ARG A 201 -17.47 5.36 -11.43
C ARG A 201 -18.35 6.02 -12.49
N LEU A 202 -19.29 5.27 -13.08
CA LEU A 202 -20.26 5.80 -14.04
C LEU A 202 -21.13 6.91 -13.41
N LEU A 203 -21.67 6.66 -12.22
CA LEU A 203 -22.50 7.65 -11.50
C LEU A 203 -21.69 8.91 -11.16
N ARG A 204 -20.45 8.76 -10.71
CA ARG A 204 -19.55 9.91 -10.42
C ARG A 204 -19.33 10.76 -11.68
N ARG A 205 -19.10 10.12 -12.84
CA ARG A 205 -18.91 10.81 -14.12
C ARG A 205 -20.17 11.58 -14.54
N GLN A 206 -21.35 11.01 -14.31
CA GLN A 206 -22.63 11.65 -14.63
C GLN A 206 -22.99 12.78 -13.66
N LEU A 207 -22.73 12.61 -12.37
CA LEU A 207 -23.11 13.56 -11.31
C LEU A 207 -22.40 14.91 -11.47
N VAL A 208 -21.11 14.89 -11.83
CA VAL A 208 -20.27 16.10 -11.85
C VAL A 208 -20.37 16.87 -13.18
N GLY A 209 -20.97 16.28 -14.22
CA GLY A 209 -21.21 16.96 -15.51
C GLY A 209 -19.95 17.31 -16.31
N ALA A 210 -18.76 16.88 -15.87
CA ALA A 210 -17.47 17.11 -16.52
C ALA A 210 -16.78 15.78 -16.89
N PRO A 211 -17.20 15.11 -17.98
CA PRO A 211 -16.79 13.73 -18.30
C PRO A 211 -15.29 13.55 -18.57
N GLY A 212 -14.57 14.62 -18.89
CA GLY A 212 -13.12 14.60 -19.12
C GLY A 212 -12.25 14.92 -17.90
N LEU A 213 -12.83 15.37 -16.78
CA LEU A 213 -12.07 15.75 -15.58
C LEU A 213 -11.95 14.61 -14.56
N PHE A 214 -12.94 13.72 -14.53
CA PHE A 214 -13.04 12.67 -13.52
C PHE A 214 -13.24 11.32 -14.21
N GLY A 215 -12.13 10.63 -14.47
CA GLY A 215 -12.11 9.31 -15.08
C GLY A 215 -10.70 8.77 -15.28
N GLU A 216 -10.59 7.45 -15.37
CA GLU A 216 -9.37 6.74 -15.76
C GLU A 216 -9.72 5.87 -16.97
N PRO A 217 -9.72 6.42 -18.21
CA PRO A 217 -10.33 5.75 -19.36
C PRO A 217 -9.75 4.36 -19.66
N ALA A 218 -8.46 4.16 -19.37
CA ALA A 218 -7.80 2.87 -19.51
C ALA A 218 -8.32 1.86 -18.49
N TRP A 219 -8.48 2.30 -17.25
CA TRP A 219 -8.99 1.48 -16.17
C TRP A 219 -10.48 1.13 -16.37
N ASP A 220 -11.28 2.09 -16.85
CA ASP A 220 -12.69 1.86 -17.16
C ASP A 220 -12.87 0.78 -18.25
N MET A 221 -12.00 0.79 -19.28
CA MET A 221 -11.94 -0.30 -20.28
C MET A 221 -11.56 -1.65 -19.66
N LEU A 222 -10.58 -1.68 -18.76
CA LEU A 222 -10.13 -2.92 -18.11
C LEU A 222 -11.18 -3.51 -17.17
N ILE A 223 -11.90 -2.67 -16.41
CA ILE A 223 -13.03 -3.10 -15.57
C ILE A 223 -14.14 -3.69 -16.45
N ASP A 224 -14.50 -3.00 -17.53
CA ASP A 224 -15.57 -3.42 -18.44
C ASP A 224 -15.23 -4.76 -19.12
N LEU A 225 -13.98 -4.93 -19.57
CA LEU A 225 -13.47 -6.20 -20.09
C LEU A 225 -13.51 -7.32 -19.05
N PHE A 226 -13.07 -7.04 -17.81
CA PHE A 226 -13.07 -8.02 -16.74
C PHE A 226 -14.47 -8.53 -16.42
N ILE A 227 -15.45 -7.63 -16.30
CA ILE A 227 -16.85 -7.98 -16.04
C ILE A 227 -17.39 -8.87 -17.17
N HIS A 228 -17.22 -8.46 -18.42
CA HIS A 228 -17.73 -9.23 -19.56
C HIS A 228 -17.02 -10.59 -19.69
N GLU A 229 -15.71 -10.65 -19.45
CA GLU A 229 -14.96 -11.90 -19.54
C GLU A 229 -15.30 -12.87 -18.39
N ALA A 230 -15.58 -12.36 -17.19
CA ALA A 230 -16.11 -13.14 -16.06
C ALA A 230 -17.52 -13.67 -16.33
N GLU A 231 -18.35 -12.92 -17.07
CA GLU A 231 -19.67 -13.34 -17.53
C GLU A 231 -19.63 -14.21 -18.81
N ALA A 232 -18.43 -14.56 -19.30
CA ALA A 232 -18.21 -15.29 -20.56
C ALA A 232 -18.83 -14.62 -21.81
N LYS A 233 -18.98 -13.28 -21.79
CA LYS A 233 -19.51 -12.48 -22.90
C LYS A 233 -18.36 -11.89 -23.72
N PRO A 234 -18.38 -12.01 -25.05
CA PRO A 234 -17.36 -11.39 -25.90
C PRO A 234 -17.59 -9.86 -25.98
N VAL A 235 -16.50 -9.07 -25.95
CA VAL A 235 -16.56 -7.61 -26.05
C VAL A 235 -16.01 -7.16 -27.40
N SER A 236 -16.81 -6.45 -28.18
CA SER A 236 -16.36 -5.87 -29.45
C SER A 236 -15.50 -4.61 -29.22
N THR A 237 -14.64 -4.29 -30.18
CA THR A 237 -13.83 -3.07 -30.16
C THR A 237 -14.67 -1.80 -29.91
N SER A 238 -15.82 -1.69 -30.59
CA SER A 238 -16.71 -0.52 -30.44
C SER A 238 -17.34 -0.45 -29.06
N SER A 239 -17.80 -1.57 -28.51
CA SER A 239 -18.40 -1.62 -27.16
C SER A 239 -17.39 -1.18 -26.09
N LEU A 240 -16.15 -1.70 -26.18
CA LEU A 240 -15.10 -1.34 -25.24
C LEU A 240 -14.71 0.15 -25.32
N CYS A 241 -14.73 0.73 -26.51
CA CYS A 241 -14.42 2.14 -26.66
C CYS A 241 -15.47 3.04 -26.00
N ILE A 242 -16.73 2.61 -25.95
CA ILE A 242 -17.81 3.35 -25.29
C ILE A 242 -17.57 3.43 -23.77
N SER A 243 -17.08 2.36 -23.13
CA SER A 243 -16.89 2.36 -21.66
C SER A 243 -15.85 3.39 -21.19
N SER A 244 -14.82 3.64 -22.01
CA SER A 244 -13.77 4.63 -21.74
C SER A 244 -14.26 6.08 -21.58
N GLY A 245 -15.45 6.41 -22.09
CA GLY A 245 -15.98 7.78 -22.08
C GLY A 245 -15.23 8.78 -22.96
N LEU A 246 -14.28 8.33 -23.78
CA LEU A 246 -13.51 9.16 -24.72
C LEU A 246 -14.16 9.21 -26.11
N PRO A 247 -13.85 10.24 -26.92
CA PRO A 247 -14.12 10.20 -28.36
C PRO A 247 -13.53 8.94 -29.02
N MET A 248 -14.22 8.40 -30.03
CA MET A 248 -13.91 7.10 -30.63
C MET A 248 -12.46 6.97 -31.12
N SER A 249 -11.90 8.01 -31.75
CA SER A 249 -10.51 8.02 -32.21
C SER A 249 -9.48 7.97 -31.06
N SER A 250 -9.76 8.68 -29.96
CA SER A 250 -8.95 8.66 -28.75
C SER A 250 -9.02 7.31 -28.03
N ALA A 251 -10.22 6.72 -27.97
CA ALA A 251 -10.45 5.40 -27.40
C ALA A 251 -9.71 4.30 -28.19
N LEU A 252 -9.73 4.35 -29.54
CA LEU A 252 -8.97 3.42 -30.38
C LEU A 252 -7.47 3.52 -30.16
N ARG A 253 -6.92 4.74 -30.05
CA ARG A 253 -5.49 4.96 -29.77
C ARG A 253 -5.12 4.45 -28.38
N LEU A 254 -5.99 4.64 -27.40
CA LEU A 254 -5.79 4.08 -26.07
C LEU A 254 -5.81 2.55 -26.09
N LEU A 255 -6.79 1.95 -26.76
CA LEU A 255 -6.87 0.51 -26.93
C LEU A 255 -5.63 -0.04 -27.63
N GLN A 256 -5.11 0.65 -28.65
CA GLN A 256 -3.86 0.26 -29.30
C GLN A 256 -2.69 0.25 -28.31
N ARG A 257 -2.55 1.30 -27.47
CA ARG A 257 -1.51 1.31 -26.42
C ARG A 257 -1.67 0.18 -25.41
N LEU A 258 -2.90 -0.19 -25.06
CA LEU A 258 -3.16 -1.34 -24.18
C LEU A 258 -2.76 -2.67 -24.86
N THR A 259 -3.00 -2.79 -26.17
CA THR A 259 -2.55 -3.94 -26.96
C THR A 259 -1.02 -3.99 -27.06
N ASP A 260 -0.37 -2.86 -27.35
CA ASP A 260 1.09 -2.76 -27.48
C ASP A 260 1.80 -3.07 -26.14
N ALA A 261 1.16 -2.71 -25.02
CA ALA A 261 1.64 -3.01 -23.66
C ALA A 261 1.38 -4.47 -23.23
N GLY A 262 0.77 -5.31 -24.08
CA GLY A 262 0.46 -6.71 -23.77
C GLY A 262 -0.61 -6.88 -22.69
N LEU A 263 -1.45 -5.87 -22.45
CA LEU A 263 -2.50 -5.91 -21.43
C LEU A 263 -3.80 -6.51 -21.97
N VAL A 264 -4.05 -6.35 -23.27
CA VAL A 264 -5.23 -6.88 -23.96
C VAL A 264 -4.85 -7.45 -25.30
N THR A 265 -5.56 -8.48 -25.74
CA THR A 265 -5.36 -9.10 -27.06
C THR A 265 -6.58 -8.90 -27.94
N ARG A 266 -6.36 -8.90 -29.26
CA ARG A 266 -7.42 -8.80 -30.26
C ARG A 266 -7.60 -10.16 -30.91
N GLU A 267 -8.81 -10.72 -30.80
CA GLU A 267 -9.20 -11.97 -31.45
C GLU A 267 -10.16 -11.66 -32.59
N ALA A 268 -9.86 -12.15 -33.79
CA ALA A 268 -10.80 -12.08 -34.91
C ALA A 268 -11.99 -13.02 -34.65
N ASP A 269 -13.20 -12.53 -34.90
CA ASP A 269 -14.41 -13.36 -34.85
C ASP A 269 -14.32 -14.46 -35.92
N ARG A 270 -14.51 -15.71 -35.49
CA ARG A 270 -14.42 -16.90 -36.35
C ARG A 270 -15.57 -16.96 -37.36
N THR A 271 -16.63 -16.18 -37.15
CA THR A 271 -17.83 -16.14 -38.01
C THR A 271 -17.90 -14.90 -38.90
N ASP A 272 -17.23 -13.81 -38.53
CA ASP A 272 -17.18 -12.55 -39.28
C ASP A 272 -15.79 -11.90 -39.15
N GLY A 273 -14.92 -12.09 -40.15
CA GLY A 273 -13.55 -11.56 -40.14
C GLY A 273 -13.43 -10.04 -40.09
N ARG A 274 -14.54 -9.29 -40.10
CA ARG A 274 -14.58 -7.83 -39.89
C ARG A 274 -14.79 -7.45 -38.42
N ARG A 275 -15.13 -8.39 -37.55
CA ARG A 275 -15.36 -8.17 -36.12
C ARG A 275 -14.17 -8.64 -35.32
N ASN A 276 -13.67 -7.75 -34.45
CA ASN A 276 -12.61 -8.05 -33.52
C ASN A 276 -13.15 -7.99 -32.10
N PHE A 277 -12.97 -9.08 -31.38
CA PHE A 277 -13.20 -9.15 -29.95
C PHE A 277 -11.92 -8.82 -29.20
N ILE A 278 -12.09 -8.21 -28.04
CA ILE A 278 -10.99 -7.86 -27.15
C ILE A 278 -11.02 -8.80 -25.95
N ARG A 279 -9.87 -9.34 -25.59
CA ARG A 279 -9.66 -10.19 -24.41
C ARG A 279 -8.65 -9.57 -23.48
N LEU A 280 -8.77 -9.86 -22.19
CA LEU A 280 -7.69 -9.57 -21.25
C LEU A 280 -6.53 -10.52 -21.49
N ASP A 281 -5.32 -10.02 -21.30
CA ASP A 281 -4.18 -10.91 -21.08
C ASP A 281 -4.48 -11.83 -19.88
N PRO A 282 -4.26 -13.16 -19.97
CA PRO A 282 -4.60 -14.08 -18.89
C PRO A 282 -3.94 -13.75 -17.56
N ALA A 283 -2.69 -13.28 -17.58
CA ALA A 283 -1.99 -12.89 -16.36
C ALA A 283 -2.64 -11.62 -15.78
N LEU A 284 -2.96 -10.62 -16.61
CA LEU A 284 -3.70 -9.44 -16.17
C LEU A 284 -5.08 -9.80 -15.59
N GLY A 285 -5.81 -10.71 -16.23
CA GLY A 285 -7.11 -11.19 -15.75
C GLY A 285 -7.02 -11.80 -14.36
N HIS A 286 -5.97 -12.58 -14.08
CA HIS A 286 -5.70 -13.10 -12.74
C HIS A 286 -5.44 -11.99 -11.71
N ARG A 287 -4.64 -10.96 -12.08
CA ARG A 287 -4.39 -9.81 -11.19
C ARG A 287 -5.65 -9.02 -10.88
N LEU A 288 -6.50 -8.80 -11.89
CA LEU A 288 -7.78 -8.12 -11.73
C LEU A 288 -8.75 -8.94 -10.86
N MET A 289 -8.78 -10.26 -11.04
CA MET A 289 -9.57 -11.15 -10.19
C MET A 289 -9.16 -11.01 -8.72
N ALA A 290 -7.87 -11.12 -8.41
CA ALA A 290 -7.36 -10.94 -7.05
C ALA A 290 -7.69 -9.53 -6.50
N TYR A 291 -7.47 -8.49 -7.30
CA TYR A 291 -7.79 -7.10 -6.93
C TYR A 291 -9.26 -6.91 -6.53
N PHE A 292 -10.21 -7.43 -7.32
CA PHE A 292 -11.63 -7.29 -7.01
C PHE A 292 -12.10 -8.27 -5.93
N ALA A 293 -11.45 -9.43 -5.76
CA ALA A 293 -11.76 -10.38 -4.70
C ALA A 293 -11.46 -9.82 -3.30
N GLU A 294 -10.42 -9.00 -3.17
CA GLU A 294 -10.00 -8.39 -1.89
C GLU A 294 -10.84 -7.16 -1.48
N GLY A 295 -11.62 -6.56 -2.39
CA GLY A 295 -12.36 -5.32 -2.13
C GLY A 295 -13.71 -5.53 -1.44
N ASP A 296 -13.77 -5.49 -0.10
CA ASP A 296 -15.04 -5.50 0.66
C ASP A 296 -15.70 -4.10 0.74
N GLU A 297 -16.05 -3.51 -0.41
CA GLU A 297 -16.74 -2.19 -0.48
C GLU A 297 -18.27 -2.23 -0.70
#